data_AF-A0A0P9JF17-F1
#
_entry.id   AF-A0A0P9JF17-F1
#
_cell.length_a   1.000
_cell.length_b   1.000
_cell.length_c   1.000
_cell.angle_alpha   90.00
_cell.angle_beta   90.00
_cell.angle_gamma   90.00
#
_symmetry.space_group_name_H-M   'P 1'
#
loop_
_entity.id
_entity.type
_entity.pdbx_description
1 polymer ?
#
loop_
_entity_poly.entity_id
_entity_poly.type
_entity_poly.pdbx_seq_one_letter_code
_entity_poly.pdbx_strand_id
1 'polypeptide(L)'
;MMTMLKDPSKKYRAFPTIDLPDRTWPSKTIDAVPIWCSSDLRDGNQSLIEPMDAAKKLRFWKTLVSVGVKEIEASFPSASQTDFDFVRTLIEDGHIPDDTTIQVLTQAREDLIARTFESLRGAKKAIVHLYNATCPSFRRIVFNQDKAGVKEIAVNAAKLFVKYAAQQPETQWTFQYSPETFSATELEFAKEVCDAVIEVWNPTPENKVILNLPATVEVATPNIYADQIEWFGRNITRRD
;
A
#
# COMPACT_ATOMS: atom_id res chain seq x y z
N MET A 1 -1.59 4.47 -42.30
CA MET A 1 -2.57 3.71 -41.49
C MET A 1 -1.86 2.52 -40.87
N MET A 2 -1.80 2.40 -39.55
CA MET A 2 -1.40 1.14 -38.92
C MET A 2 -2.45 0.09 -39.30
N THR A 3 -2.09 -0.87 -40.14
CA THR A 3 -2.92 -2.03 -40.44
C THR A 3 -3.23 -2.75 -39.13
N MET A 4 -4.53 -2.87 -38.80
CA MET A 4 -4.95 -3.71 -37.67
C MET A 4 -4.39 -5.13 -37.85
N LEU A 5 -3.93 -5.74 -36.77
CA LEU A 5 -3.50 -7.14 -36.80
C LEU A 5 -4.66 -8.01 -37.28
N LYS A 6 -4.38 -8.97 -38.18
CA LYS A 6 -5.38 -9.97 -38.63
C LYS A 6 -5.95 -10.80 -37.48
N ASP A 7 -5.17 -10.97 -36.42
CA ASP A 7 -5.55 -11.64 -35.20
C ASP A 7 -5.01 -10.84 -33.99
N PRO A 8 -5.85 -10.00 -33.36
CA PRO A 8 -5.44 -9.20 -32.22
C PRO A 8 -5.25 -10.03 -30.93
N SER A 9 -5.73 -11.29 -30.89
CA SER A 9 -5.60 -12.14 -29.69
C SER A 9 -4.13 -12.41 -29.34
N LYS A 10 -3.25 -12.44 -30.35
CA LYS A 10 -1.79 -12.61 -30.19
C LYS A 10 -1.10 -11.51 -29.39
N LYS A 11 -1.77 -10.37 -29.14
CA LYS A 11 -1.27 -9.31 -28.26
C LYS A 11 -1.34 -9.70 -26.78
N TYR A 12 -2.21 -10.64 -26.43
CA TYR A 12 -2.50 -11.03 -25.07
C TYR A 12 -1.95 -12.44 -24.79
N ARG A 13 -1.56 -12.67 -23.55
CA ARG A 13 -1.04 -13.97 -23.10
C ARG A 13 -1.87 -14.41 -21.91
N ALA A 14 -2.11 -15.72 -21.79
CA ALA A 14 -2.72 -16.29 -20.60
C ALA A 14 -1.82 -16.01 -19.38
N PHE A 15 -2.44 -15.74 -18.24
CA PHE A 15 -1.72 -15.55 -16.99
C PHE A 15 -1.23 -16.92 -16.46
N PRO A 16 0.01 -17.04 -15.97
CA PRO A 16 0.53 -18.30 -15.45
C PRO A 16 -0.19 -18.70 -14.16
N THR A 17 -0.41 -20.00 -13.97
CA THR A 17 -0.92 -20.53 -12.71
C THR A 17 0.16 -20.55 -11.63
N ILE A 18 -0.25 -20.50 -10.36
CA ILE A 18 0.65 -20.71 -9.23
C ILE A 18 0.68 -22.21 -8.91
N ASP A 19 1.89 -22.78 -8.82
CA ASP A 19 2.07 -24.17 -8.44
C ASP A 19 1.91 -24.33 -6.92
N LEU A 20 0.67 -24.55 -6.49
CA LEU A 20 0.28 -24.75 -5.09
C LEU A 20 -0.72 -25.91 -4.99
N PRO A 21 -0.27 -27.17 -5.22
CA PRO A 21 -1.16 -28.33 -5.28
C PRO A 21 -1.83 -28.65 -3.94
N ASP A 22 -1.23 -28.22 -2.83
CA ASP A 22 -1.68 -28.40 -1.45
C ASP A 22 -2.34 -27.12 -0.88
N ARG A 23 -2.92 -26.26 -1.74
CA ARG A 23 -3.69 -25.07 -1.33
C ARG A 23 -4.77 -25.45 -0.30
N THR A 24 -4.97 -24.58 0.69
CA THR A 24 -5.94 -24.81 1.79
C THR A 24 -7.09 -23.82 1.78
N TRP A 25 -6.95 -22.67 1.12
CA TRP A 25 -7.99 -21.65 1.07
C TRP A 25 -9.36 -22.15 0.57
N PRO A 26 -9.49 -23.12 -0.38
CA PRO A 26 -10.81 -23.57 -0.83
C PRO A 26 -11.64 -24.28 0.24
N SER A 27 -11.00 -24.87 1.25
CA SER A 27 -11.66 -25.60 2.33
C SER A 27 -11.91 -24.77 3.59
N LYS A 28 -11.48 -23.50 3.61
CA LYS A 28 -11.62 -22.61 4.77
C LYS A 28 -12.87 -21.74 4.62
N THR A 29 -13.65 -21.63 5.69
CA THR A 29 -14.75 -20.67 5.80
C THR A 29 -14.28 -19.47 6.61
N ILE A 30 -14.65 -18.26 6.18
CA ILE A 30 -14.37 -17.04 6.92
C ILE A 30 -15.29 -16.99 8.14
N ASP A 31 -14.72 -17.01 9.34
CA ASP A 31 -15.43 -17.03 10.63
C ASP A 31 -15.12 -15.82 11.53
N ALA A 32 -14.20 -14.95 11.10
CA ALA A 32 -13.81 -13.72 11.78
C ALA A 32 -13.79 -12.53 10.83
N VAL A 33 -14.04 -11.34 11.37
CA VAL A 33 -14.02 -10.08 10.62
C VAL A 33 -12.56 -9.67 10.37
N PRO A 34 -12.16 -9.27 9.15
CA PRO A 34 -10.83 -8.77 8.89
C PRO A 34 -10.65 -7.36 9.51
N ILE A 35 -9.40 -6.90 9.57
CA ILE A 35 -9.12 -5.48 9.81
C ILE A 35 -9.48 -4.73 8.52
N TRP A 36 -10.35 -3.73 8.63
CA TRP A 36 -10.79 -2.91 7.51
C TRP A 36 -10.00 -1.61 7.46
N CYS A 37 -9.42 -1.32 6.28
CA CYS A 37 -8.89 -0.02 5.93
C CYS A 37 -9.72 0.58 4.79
N SER A 38 -10.20 1.81 4.96
CA SER A 38 -10.91 2.55 3.90
C SER A 38 -9.93 3.45 3.17
N SER A 39 -9.86 3.30 1.84
CA SER A 39 -9.02 4.14 0.97
C SER A 39 -9.82 5.18 0.19
N ASP A 40 -11.10 5.36 0.50
CA ASP A 40 -12.00 6.18 -0.29
C ASP A 40 -11.57 7.65 -0.39
N LEU A 41 -10.94 8.20 0.65
CA LEU A 41 -10.49 9.60 0.67
C LEU A 41 -9.23 9.87 -0.17
N ARG A 42 -8.50 8.81 -0.55
CA ARG A 42 -7.30 8.88 -1.38
C ARG A 42 -7.54 8.21 -2.73
N ASP A 43 -7.64 6.88 -2.75
CA ASP A 43 -7.79 6.09 -3.97
C ASP A 43 -9.15 6.33 -4.63
N GLY A 44 -10.21 6.30 -3.83
CA GLY A 44 -11.57 6.62 -4.29
C GLY A 44 -11.64 8.05 -4.82
N ASN A 45 -11.12 9.02 -4.08
CA ASN A 45 -11.10 10.42 -4.48
C ASN A 45 -10.33 10.67 -5.79
N GLN A 46 -9.19 9.99 -6.00
CA GLN A 46 -8.40 10.08 -7.23
C GLN A 46 -9.13 9.50 -8.45
N SER A 47 -10.10 8.61 -8.25
CA SER A 47 -10.91 8.02 -9.33
C SER A 47 -12.10 8.89 -9.78
N LEU A 48 -12.41 9.97 -9.05
CA LEU A 48 -13.52 10.85 -9.38
C LEU A 48 -13.19 11.79 -10.55
N ILE A 49 -14.20 12.05 -11.40
CA ILE A 49 -14.11 13.09 -12.44
C ILE A 49 -13.89 14.46 -11.79
N GLU A 50 -14.66 14.74 -10.73
CA GLU A 50 -14.53 15.94 -9.91
C GLU A 50 -14.08 15.52 -8.50
N PRO A 51 -12.79 15.71 -8.15
CA PRO A 51 -12.29 15.39 -6.83
C PRO A 51 -13.05 16.10 -5.71
N MET A 52 -13.12 15.45 -4.56
CA MET A 52 -13.72 16.02 -3.34
C MET A 52 -12.93 17.27 -2.91
N ASP A 53 -13.66 18.36 -2.70
CA ASP A 53 -13.18 19.50 -1.93
C ASP A 53 -13.03 19.15 -0.44
N ALA A 54 -12.42 20.05 0.34
CA ALA A 54 -12.16 19.83 1.76
C ALA A 54 -13.44 19.55 2.58
N ALA A 55 -14.56 20.18 2.24
CA ALA A 55 -15.83 19.98 2.94
C ALA A 55 -16.41 18.58 2.67
N LYS A 56 -16.35 18.11 1.41
CA LYS A 56 -16.75 16.75 1.03
C LYS A 56 -15.83 15.71 1.69
N LYS A 57 -14.51 15.93 1.67
CA LYS A 57 -13.55 15.03 2.35
C LYS A 57 -13.83 14.92 3.84
N LEU A 58 -14.02 16.05 4.54
CA LEU A 58 -14.30 16.05 5.97
C LEU A 58 -15.64 15.38 6.31
N ARG A 59 -16.69 15.62 5.49
CA ARG A 59 -17.97 14.93 5.66
C ARG A 59 -17.80 13.41 5.52
N PHE A 60 -17.00 12.97 4.55
CA PHE A 60 -16.82 11.55 4.30
C PHE A 60 -15.92 10.87 5.34
N TRP A 61 -14.86 11.55 5.81
CA TRP A 61 -14.10 11.14 6.99
C TRP A 61 -15.01 10.87 8.20
N LYS A 62 -15.87 11.84 8.55
CA LYS A 62 -16.84 11.68 9.65
C LYS A 62 -17.80 10.51 9.42
N THR A 63 -18.16 10.26 8.17
CA THR A 63 -19.02 9.11 7.80
C THR A 63 -18.30 7.79 8.07
N LEU A 64 -17.05 7.64 7.61
CA LEU A 64 -16.25 6.43 7.82
C LEU A 64 -16.02 6.14 9.32
N VAL A 65 -15.71 7.19 10.10
CA VAL A 65 -15.62 7.11 11.56
C VAL A 65 -16.95 6.64 12.17
N SER A 66 -18.08 7.19 11.73
CA SER A 66 -19.41 6.80 12.25
C SER A 66 -19.81 5.37 11.90
N VAL A 67 -19.34 4.84 10.77
CA VAL A 67 -19.51 3.42 10.38
C VAL A 67 -18.66 2.50 11.25
N GLY A 68 -17.59 3.03 11.85
CA GLY A 68 -16.70 2.28 12.75
C GLY A 68 -15.43 1.76 12.10
N VAL A 69 -15.04 2.29 10.92
CA VAL A 69 -13.75 1.97 10.29
C VAL A 69 -12.61 2.52 11.15
N LYS A 70 -11.58 1.71 11.41
CA LYS A 70 -10.49 2.06 12.33
C LYS A 70 -9.18 2.43 11.65
N GLU A 71 -8.99 2.05 10.38
CA GLU A 71 -7.86 2.49 9.56
C GLU A 71 -8.41 3.24 8.35
N ILE A 72 -7.98 4.49 8.15
CA ILE A 72 -8.52 5.35 7.08
C ILE A 72 -7.38 6.04 6.34
N GLU A 73 -7.19 5.71 5.06
CA GLU A 73 -6.23 6.39 4.18
C GLU A 73 -6.80 7.74 3.74
N ALA A 74 -6.33 8.81 4.40
CA ALA A 74 -6.90 10.14 4.27
C ALA A 74 -6.46 10.88 3.01
N SER A 75 -5.20 10.72 2.57
CA SER A 75 -4.65 11.49 1.46
C SER A 75 -3.27 11.01 0.97
N PHE A 76 -2.76 11.68 -0.07
CA PHE A 76 -1.36 11.64 -0.52
C PHE A 76 -0.71 13.03 -0.28
N PRO A 77 -0.29 13.33 0.96
CA PRO A 77 0.04 14.71 1.37
C PRO A 77 1.31 15.27 0.71
N SER A 78 2.20 14.41 0.22
CA SER A 78 3.41 14.84 -0.47
C SER A 78 3.18 15.18 -1.96
N ALA A 79 2.06 14.78 -2.56
CA ALA A 79 1.76 15.03 -3.97
C ALA A 79 0.96 16.31 -4.21
N SER A 80 0.22 16.82 -3.21
CA SER A 80 -0.61 18.02 -3.34
C SER A 80 -0.73 18.77 -2.02
N GLN A 81 -0.75 20.12 -2.09
CA GLN A 81 -0.95 20.98 -0.93
C GLN A 81 -2.34 20.76 -0.30
N THR A 82 -3.39 20.55 -1.10
CA THR A 82 -4.74 20.30 -0.58
C THR A 82 -4.82 19.03 0.26
N ASP A 83 -4.06 18.00 -0.12
CA ASP A 83 -4.00 16.74 0.61
C ASP A 83 -3.17 16.87 1.90
N PHE A 84 -2.13 17.69 1.87
CA PHE A 84 -1.36 18.07 3.05
C PHE A 84 -2.23 18.83 4.05
N ASP A 85 -2.91 19.88 3.60
CA ASP A 85 -3.76 20.74 4.43
C ASP A 85 -4.90 19.93 5.05
N PHE A 86 -5.49 19.00 4.31
CA PHE A 86 -6.54 18.13 4.85
C PHE A 86 -6.03 17.26 6.01
N VAL A 87 -4.83 16.69 5.91
CA VAL A 87 -4.21 15.94 7.02
C VAL A 87 -3.96 16.85 8.22
N ARG A 88 -3.47 18.08 7.99
CA ARG A 88 -3.28 19.07 9.07
C ARG A 88 -4.59 19.39 9.76
N THR A 89 -5.65 19.69 9.02
CA THR A 89 -7.00 19.92 9.56
C THR A 89 -7.48 18.74 10.40
N LEU A 90 -7.30 17.50 9.94
CA LEU A 90 -7.73 16.33 10.73
C LEU A 90 -7.03 16.24 12.09
N ILE A 91 -5.74 16.57 12.14
CA ILE A 91 -4.91 16.50 13.35
C ILE A 91 -5.16 17.71 14.26
N GLU A 92 -5.03 18.92 13.73
CA GLU A 92 -5.06 20.18 14.49
C GLU A 92 -6.45 20.48 15.06
N ASP A 93 -7.51 20.15 14.31
CA ASP A 93 -8.90 20.36 14.76
C ASP A 93 -9.46 19.14 15.53
N GLY A 94 -8.63 18.12 15.80
CA GLY A 94 -9.00 16.96 16.62
C GLY A 94 -10.10 16.09 16.01
N HIS A 95 -10.08 15.88 14.69
CA HIS A 95 -11.08 15.06 13.99
C HIS A 95 -10.78 13.56 13.99
N ILE A 96 -9.61 13.14 14.50
CA ILE A 96 -9.20 11.73 14.58
C ILE A 96 -9.54 11.17 15.97
N PRO A 97 -10.50 10.24 16.10
CA PRO A 97 -10.78 9.56 17.36
C PRO A 97 -9.60 8.74 17.87
N ASP A 98 -9.53 8.49 19.18
CA ASP A 98 -8.41 7.76 19.82
C ASP A 98 -8.25 6.30 19.37
N ASP A 99 -9.33 5.70 18.88
CA ASP A 99 -9.39 4.33 18.36
C ASP A 99 -9.24 4.25 16.83
N THR A 100 -9.00 5.38 16.16
CA THR A 100 -8.84 5.46 14.71
C THR A 100 -7.41 5.84 14.36
N THR A 101 -6.83 5.14 13.39
CA THR A 101 -5.49 5.39 12.86
C THR A 101 -5.59 6.00 11.47
N ILE A 102 -5.04 7.21 11.31
CA ILE A 102 -4.93 7.85 10.00
C ILE A 102 -3.82 7.16 9.17
N GLN A 103 -4.09 6.89 7.90
CA GLN A 103 -3.11 6.40 6.94
C GLN A 103 -2.83 7.47 5.88
N VAL A 104 -1.59 7.59 5.44
CA VAL A 104 -1.20 8.44 4.30
C VAL A 104 -0.25 7.70 3.37
N LEU A 105 -0.35 7.99 2.06
CA LEU A 105 0.45 7.36 1.02
C LEU A 105 1.65 8.23 0.64
N THR A 106 2.80 7.59 0.38
CA THR A 106 3.99 8.25 -0.19
C THR A 106 4.73 7.34 -1.17
N GLN A 107 5.35 7.98 -2.17
CA GLN A 107 6.34 7.35 -3.04
C GLN A 107 7.70 7.23 -2.35
N ALA A 108 8.54 6.34 -2.89
CA ALA A 108 9.90 6.03 -2.43
C ALA A 108 10.94 7.12 -2.81
N ARG A 109 10.68 8.40 -2.49
CA ARG A 109 11.61 9.52 -2.69
C ARG A 109 11.80 10.31 -1.41
N GLU A 110 13.03 10.70 -1.08
CA GLU A 110 13.33 11.33 0.22
C GLU A 110 12.52 12.61 0.48
N ASP A 111 12.39 13.49 -0.51
CA ASP A 111 11.64 14.74 -0.38
C ASP A 111 10.14 14.50 -0.12
N LEU A 112 9.56 13.49 -0.77
CA LEU A 112 8.16 13.11 -0.59
C LEU A 112 7.93 12.42 0.76
N ILE A 113 8.85 11.55 1.18
CA ILE A 113 8.80 10.89 2.48
C ILE A 113 8.90 11.92 3.60
N ALA A 114 9.87 12.83 3.52
CA ALA A 114 10.05 13.90 4.50
C ALA A 114 8.76 14.73 4.67
N ARG A 115 8.17 15.17 3.54
CA ARG A 115 6.92 15.93 3.53
C ARG A 115 5.73 15.14 4.07
N THR A 116 5.70 13.82 3.83
CA THR A 116 4.64 12.95 4.36
C THR A 116 4.71 12.87 5.89
N PHE A 117 5.90 12.66 6.45
CA PHE A 117 6.11 12.69 7.90
C PHE A 117 5.85 14.09 8.49
N GLU A 118 6.18 15.16 7.78
CA GLU A 118 5.85 16.53 8.19
C GLU A 118 4.35 16.73 8.34
N SER A 119 3.55 16.23 7.39
CA SER A 119 2.09 16.35 7.43
C SER A 119 1.46 15.72 8.68
N LEU A 120 2.12 14.69 9.25
CA LEU A 120 1.61 13.90 10.38
C LEU A 120 2.04 14.41 11.75
N ARG A 121 2.79 15.53 11.84
CA ARG A 121 3.24 16.08 13.14
C ARG A 121 2.08 16.30 14.10
N GLY A 122 2.17 15.69 15.29
CA GLY A 122 1.13 15.77 16.33
C GLY A 122 0.03 14.70 16.23
N ALA A 123 0.08 13.80 15.24
CA ALA A 123 -0.79 12.63 15.22
C ALA A 123 -0.48 11.71 16.41
N LYS A 124 -1.51 11.10 17.04
CA LYS A 124 -1.29 10.12 18.12
C LYS A 124 -0.83 8.77 17.55
N LYS A 125 -1.46 8.34 16.46
CA LYS A 125 -1.19 7.08 15.75
C LYS A 125 -1.30 7.33 14.25
N ALA A 126 -0.37 6.80 13.46
CA ALA A 126 -0.44 6.93 12.01
C ALA A 126 0.18 5.73 11.29
N ILE A 127 -0.45 5.35 10.17
CA ILE A 127 0.13 4.42 9.19
C ILE A 127 0.77 5.24 8.07
N VAL A 128 2.06 5.03 7.82
CA VAL A 128 2.72 5.58 6.64
C VAL A 128 2.85 4.46 5.61
N HIS A 129 2.19 4.64 4.47
CA HIS A 129 2.13 3.66 3.40
C HIS A 129 3.17 3.99 2.31
N LEU A 130 4.21 3.17 2.22
CA LEU A 130 5.22 3.19 1.17
C LEU A 130 4.82 2.27 0.02
N TYR A 131 5.06 2.71 -1.22
CA TYR A 131 4.96 1.83 -2.38
C TYR A 131 5.99 2.15 -3.46
N ASN A 132 6.32 1.13 -4.25
CA ASN A 132 6.96 1.27 -5.55
C ASN A 132 6.57 0.09 -6.44
N ALA A 133 6.43 0.33 -7.75
CA ALA A 133 6.03 -0.72 -8.69
C ALA A 133 7.13 -1.78 -8.83
N THR A 134 6.74 -3.05 -8.80
CA THR A 134 7.67 -4.18 -8.79
C THR A 134 7.59 -5.07 -10.03
N CYS A 135 6.52 -5.00 -10.83
CA CYS A 135 6.33 -5.95 -11.93
C CYS A 135 7.32 -5.75 -13.10
N PRO A 136 7.61 -6.80 -13.91
CA PRO A 136 8.61 -6.74 -14.98
C PRO A 136 8.43 -5.59 -15.98
N SER A 137 7.19 -5.22 -16.31
CA SER A 137 6.91 -4.13 -17.24
C SER A 137 7.31 -2.78 -16.66
N PHE A 138 6.98 -2.49 -15.39
CA PHE A 138 7.40 -1.26 -14.73
C PHE A 138 8.91 -1.18 -14.53
N ARG A 139 9.55 -2.29 -14.10
CA ARG A 139 11.02 -2.36 -13.98
C ARG A 139 11.70 -1.97 -15.30
N ARG A 140 11.25 -2.56 -16.42
CA ARG A 140 11.85 -2.35 -17.74
C ARG A 140 11.48 -1.03 -18.40
N ILE A 141 10.22 -0.62 -18.33
CA ILE A 141 9.68 0.48 -19.15
C ILE A 141 9.68 1.81 -18.39
N VAL A 142 9.35 1.78 -17.09
CA VAL A 142 9.18 3.00 -16.27
C VAL A 142 10.47 3.35 -15.55
N PHE A 143 11.06 2.38 -14.85
CA PHE A 143 12.27 2.64 -14.05
C PHE A 143 13.57 2.44 -14.82
N ASN A 144 13.56 1.59 -15.85
CA ASN A 144 14.78 1.11 -16.51
C ASN A 144 15.80 0.57 -15.48
N GLN A 145 15.31 -0.24 -14.54
CA GLN A 145 16.06 -0.84 -13.44
C GLN A 145 15.90 -2.36 -13.46
N ASP A 146 16.87 -3.08 -12.93
CA ASP A 146 16.78 -4.52 -12.69
C ASP A 146 16.10 -4.82 -11.34
N LYS A 147 16.05 -6.11 -10.97
CA LYS A 147 15.48 -6.54 -9.69
C LYS A 147 16.23 -5.95 -8.49
N ALA A 148 17.55 -5.86 -8.55
CA ALA A 148 18.37 -5.34 -7.47
C ALA A 148 18.12 -3.84 -7.24
N GLY A 149 18.10 -3.05 -8.32
CA GLY A 149 17.83 -1.61 -8.26
C GLY A 149 16.42 -1.30 -7.74
N VAL A 150 15.40 -2.03 -8.18
CA VAL A 150 14.03 -1.84 -7.67
C VAL A 150 13.89 -2.24 -6.19
N LYS A 151 14.57 -3.29 -5.75
CA LYS A 151 14.64 -3.66 -4.33
C LYS A 151 15.34 -2.58 -3.51
N GLU A 152 16.45 -2.03 -4.01
CA GLU A 152 17.22 -0.98 -3.33
C GLU A 152 16.39 0.31 -3.13
N ILE A 153 15.53 0.67 -4.08
CA ILE A 153 14.57 1.78 -3.93
C ILE A 153 13.69 1.57 -2.68
N ALA A 154 13.10 0.39 -2.52
CA ALA A 154 12.24 0.06 -1.39
C ALA A 154 13.02 0.09 -0.06
N VAL A 155 14.21 -0.52 -0.03
CA VAL A 155 15.09 -0.57 1.15
C VAL A 155 15.55 0.81 1.59
N ASN A 156 15.96 1.67 0.65
CA ASN A 156 16.41 3.02 0.97
C ASN A 156 15.25 3.88 1.50
N ALA A 157 14.06 3.76 0.92
CA ALA A 157 12.86 4.41 1.46
C ALA A 157 12.49 3.88 2.85
N ALA A 158 12.58 2.57 3.09
CA ALA A 158 12.35 1.98 4.41
C ALA A 158 13.30 2.54 5.48
N LYS A 159 14.58 2.77 5.15
CA LYS A 159 15.55 3.41 6.07
C LYS A 159 15.16 4.85 6.40
N LEU A 160 14.64 5.59 5.40
CA LEU A 160 14.16 6.95 5.60
C LEU A 160 12.94 6.99 6.53
N PHE A 161 12.04 6.00 6.46
CA PHE A 161 10.91 5.89 7.39
C PHE A 161 11.39 5.79 8.83
N VAL A 162 12.38 4.94 9.10
CA VAL A 162 12.99 4.82 10.44
C VAL A 162 13.60 6.16 10.88
N LYS A 163 14.36 6.84 9.99
CA LYS A 163 14.98 8.15 10.25
C LYS A 163 13.94 9.23 10.60
N TYR A 164 12.83 9.32 9.88
CA TYR A 164 11.83 10.38 10.09
C TYR A 164 10.86 10.07 11.22
N ALA A 165 10.49 8.80 11.43
CA ALA A 165 9.70 8.38 12.58
C ALA A 165 10.42 8.66 13.91
N ALA A 166 11.75 8.42 13.97
CA ALA A 166 12.56 8.69 15.15
C ALA A 166 12.62 10.18 15.56
N GLN A 167 12.27 11.10 14.66
CA GLN A 167 12.21 12.55 14.94
C GLN A 167 10.87 12.97 15.58
N GLN A 168 9.90 12.07 15.65
CA GLN A 168 8.55 12.29 16.18
C GLN A 168 8.18 11.12 17.12
N PRO A 169 8.91 10.96 18.25
CA PRO A 169 8.77 9.80 19.15
C PRO A 169 7.41 9.73 19.87
N GLU A 170 6.66 10.83 19.91
CA GLU A 170 5.33 10.90 20.51
C GLU A 170 4.23 10.24 19.66
N THR A 171 4.48 10.03 18.38
CA THR A 171 3.53 9.36 17.48
C THR A 171 3.79 7.86 17.47
N GLN A 172 2.73 7.07 17.64
CA GLN A 172 2.80 5.62 17.43
C GLN A 172 2.74 5.32 15.93
N TRP A 173 3.88 4.91 15.37
CA TRP A 173 4.02 4.63 13.95
C TRP A 173 3.73 3.17 13.60
N THR A 174 2.89 2.96 12.59
CA THR A 174 2.78 1.68 11.87
C THR A 174 3.26 1.91 10.44
N PHE A 175 4.09 1.01 9.92
CA PHE A 175 4.55 1.11 8.54
C PHE A 175 3.83 0.10 7.66
N GLN A 176 3.44 0.55 6.47
CA GLN A 176 2.85 -0.28 5.44
C GLN A 176 3.72 -0.24 4.19
N TYR A 177 4.01 -1.40 3.61
CA TYR A 177 4.67 -1.52 2.31
C TYR A 177 3.80 -2.23 1.29
N SER A 178 3.71 -1.68 0.08
CA SER A 178 3.14 -2.36 -1.07
C SER A 178 4.19 -2.59 -2.17
N PRO A 179 4.48 -3.85 -2.55
CA PRO A 179 5.06 -4.13 -3.85
C PRO A 179 4.00 -3.86 -4.92
N GLU A 180 3.87 -2.59 -5.33
CA GLU A 180 2.81 -2.16 -6.27
C GLU A 180 2.90 -2.96 -7.58
N THR A 181 1.75 -3.25 -8.20
CA THR A 181 1.56 -4.24 -9.28
C THR A 181 1.85 -5.69 -8.88
N PHE A 182 1.69 -6.04 -7.60
CA PHE A 182 1.93 -7.38 -7.04
C PHE A 182 1.31 -8.52 -7.87
N SER A 183 0.06 -8.38 -8.30
CA SER A 183 -0.64 -9.41 -9.08
C SER A 183 0.09 -9.80 -10.37
N ALA A 184 0.96 -8.93 -10.90
CA ALA A 184 1.77 -9.15 -12.10
C ALA A 184 3.29 -9.26 -11.80
N THR A 185 3.68 -9.30 -10.52
CA THR A 185 5.08 -9.46 -10.07
C THR A 185 5.38 -10.94 -9.80
N GLU A 186 6.60 -11.38 -10.09
CA GLU A 186 7.05 -12.73 -9.72
C GLU A 186 7.02 -12.90 -8.20
N LEU A 187 6.37 -13.95 -7.69
CA LEU A 187 6.10 -14.12 -6.26
C LEU A 187 7.38 -14.16 -5.42
N GLU A 188 8.41 -14.83 -5.90
CA GLU A 188 9.72 -14.90 -5.26
C GLU A 188 10.36 -13.52 -5.15
N PHE A 189 10.20 -12.68 -6.18
CA PHE A 189 10.73 -11.32 -6.16
C PHE A 189 9.90 -10.40 -5.25
N ALA A 190 8.56 -10.51 -5.26
CA ALA A 190 7.73 -9.77 -4.33
C ALA A 190 8.08 -10.10 -2.87
N LYS A 191 8.24 -11.39 -2.55
CA LYS A 191 8.71 -11.87 -1.24
C LYS A 191 10.10 -11.30 -0.90
N GLU A 192 11.06 -11.36 -1.83
CA GLU A 192 12.42 -10.84 -1.64
C GLU A 192 12.43 -9.35 -1.28
N VAL A 193 11.63 -8.53 -1.97
CA VAL A 193 11.55 -7.09 -1.67
C VAL A 193 10.87 -6.85 -0.32
N CYS A 194 9.79 -7.56 -0.03
CA CYS A 194 9.09 -7.44 1.27
C CYS A 194 9.97 -7.90 2.44
N ASP A 195 10.71 -9.00 2.33
CA ASP A 195 11.67 -9.44 3.34
C ASP A 195 12.75 -8.38 3.59
N ALA A 196 13.30 -7.79 2.53
CA ALA A 196 14.31 -6.74 2.67
C ALA A 196 13.77 -5.48 3.36
N VAL A 197 12.50 -5.12 3.14
CA VAL A 197 11.83 -4.05 3.87
C VAL A 197 11.58 -4.44 5.34
N ILE A 198 11.15 -5.68 5.60
CA ILE A 198 10.99 -6.23 6.96
C ILE A 198 12.30 -6.20 7.73
N GLU A 199 13.43 -6.53 7.10
CA GLU A 199 14.75 -6.48 7.76
C GLU A 199 15.09 -5.07 8.26
N VAL A 200 14.75 -4.04 7.48
CA VAL A 200 14.99 -2.63 7.86
C VAL A 200 14.04 -2.18 8.97
N TRP A 201 12.75 -2.49 8.86
CA TRP A 201 11.74 -2.05 9.83
C TRP A 201 11.74 -2.88 11.11
N ASN A 202 12.27 -4.10 11.05
CA ASN A 202 12.45 -5.00 12.18
C ASN A 202 11.19 -5.12 13.07
N PRO A 203 10.02 -5.51 12.51
CA PRO A 203 8.77 -5.62 13.25
C PRO A 203 8.84 -6.68 14.37
N THR A 204 7.93 -6.54 15.35
CA THR A 204 7.68 -7.52 16.41
C THR A 204 6.18 -7.84 16.49
N PRO A 205 5.76 -8.91 17.19
CA PRO A 205 4.35 -9.23 17.38
C PRO A 205 3.53 -8.09 18.02
N GLU A 206 4.17 -7.24 18.83
CA GLU A 206 3.56 -6.06 19.47
C GLU A 206 3.59 -4.81 18.59
N ASN A 207 4.55 -4.71 17.66
CA ASN A 207 4.67 -3.62 16.70
C ASN A 207 4.81 -4.16 15.27
N LYS A 208 3.66 -4.47 14.68
CA LYS A 208 3.56 -5.10 13.35
C LYS A 208 3.76 -4.09 12.23
N VAL A 209 4.13 -4.62 11.07
CA VAL A 209 4.08 -3.90 9.79
C VAL A 209 2.98 -4.50 8.92
N ILE A 210 2.50 -3.72 7.97
CA ILE A 210 1.48 -4.15 7.01
C ILE A 210 2.16 -4.39 5.67
N LEU A 211 2.04 -5.60 5.13
CA LEU A 211 2.36 -5.88 3.74
C LEU A 211 1.06 -5.91 2.95
N ASN A 212 0.78 -4.81 2.24
CA ASN A 212 -0.39 -4.73 1.38
C ASN A 212 -0.01 -5.28 -0.01
N LEU A 213 -0.73 -6.29 -0.47
CA LEU A 213 -0.48 -6.93 -1.75
C LEU A 213 -1.59 -6.47 -2.70
N PRO A 214 -1.34 -5.53 -3.63
CA PRO A 214 -2.41 -5.00 -4.48
C PRO A 214 -2.57 -5.79 -5.78
N ALA A 215 -3.81 -6.12 -6.12
CA ALA A 215 -4.19 -6.43 -7.49
C ALA A 215 -4.37 -5.14 -8.31
N THR A 216 -3.29 -4.34 -8.45
CA THR A 216 -3.31 -3.01 -9.12
C THR A 216 -3.98 -3.06 -10.48
N VAL A 217 -3.73 -4.14 -11.21
CA VAL A 217 -4.58 -4.59 -12.32
C VAL A 217 -5.02 -6.00 -11.97
N GLU A 218 -6.31 -6.28 -12.08
CA GLU A 218 -6.81 -7.65 -12.02
C GLU A 218 -6.45 -8.35 -13.35
N VAL A 219 -5.50 -9.27 -13.27
CA VAL A 219 -4.87 -9.92 -14.45
C VAL A 219 -5.24 -11.40 -14.60
N ALA A 220 -5.97 -11.95 -13.64
CA ALA A 220 -6.29 -13.37 -13.54
C ALA A 220 -7.58 -13.59 -12.73
N THR A 221 -8.11 -14.81 -12.74
CA THR A 221 -9.26 -15.18 -11.93
C THR A 221 -8.93 -15.15 -10.42
N PRO A 222 -9.91 -14.93 -9.53
CA PRO A 222 -9.66 -14.72 -8.10
C PRO A 222 -9.00 -15.91 -7.40
N ASN A 223 -9.19 -17.14 -7.89
CA ASN A 223 -8.51 -18.33 -7.33
C ASN A 223 -6.99 -18.29 -7.55
N ILE A 224 -6.52 -17.67 -8.64
CA ILE A 224 -5.07 -17.49 -8.86
C ILE A 224 -4.53 -16.47 -7.87
N TYR A 225 -5.27 -15.39 -7.62
CA TYR A 225 -4.90 -14.41 -6.60
C TYR A 225 -4.89 -15.02 -5.20
N ALA A 226 -5.87 -15.85 -4.86
CA ALA A 226 -5.89 -16.60 -3.60
C ALA A 226 -4.68 -17.52 -3.44
N ASP A 227 -4.25 -18.20 -4.51
CA ASP A 227 -3.01 -18.99 -4.52
C ASP A 227 -1.76 -18.10 -4.31
N GLN A 228 -1.71 -16.90 -4.92
CA GLN A 228 -0.63 -15.93 -4.70
C GLN A 228 -0.56 -15.50 -3.23
N ILE A 229 -1.70 -15.19 -2.60
CA ILE A 229 -1.78 -14.80 -1.19
C ILE A 229 -1.40 -15.94 -0.26
N GLU A 230 -1.90 -17.16 -0.49
CA GLU A 230 -1.56 -18.31 0.33
C GLU A 230 -0.07 -18.67 0.20
N TRP A 231 0.48 -18.67 -1.02
CA TRP A 231 1.90 -18.89 -1.23
C TRP A 231 2.73 -17.82 -0.52
N PHE A 232 2.39 -16.53 -0.68
CA PHE A 232 3.12 -15.43 -0.05
C PHE A 232 3.09 -15.54 1.47
N GLY A 233 1.90 -15.79 2.05
CA GLY A 233 1.73 -15.93 3.49
C GLY A 233 2.48 -17.11 4.10
N ARG A 234 2.68 -18.21 3.34
CA ARG A 234 3.49 -19.37 3.76
C ARG A 234 5.00 -19.11 3.72
N ASN A 235 5.45 -18.16 2.89
CA ASN A 235 6.86 -17.99 2.56
C ASN A 235 7.48 -16.70 3.12
N ILE A 236 6.69 -15.67 3.44
CA ILE A 236 7.21 -14.41 3.98
C ILE A 236 7.88 -14.62 5.35
N THR A 237 9.00 -13.95 5.60
CA THR A 237 9.65 -13.99 6.91
C THR A 237 8.84 -13.20 7.95
N ARG A 238 9.00 -13.55 9.24
CA ARG A 238 8.36 -12.84 10.37
C ARG A 238 6.86 -12.65 10.20
N ARG A 239 6.18 -13.74 9.87
CA ARG A 239 4.73 -13.76 9.59
C ARG A 239 3.87 -13.58 10.85
N ASP A 240 4.42 -13.85 12.03
CA ASP A 240 3.77 -13.80 13.34
C ASP A 240 3.38 -12.38 13.82
#